data_AF-A0A285PNM8-F1
#
_entry.id   AF-A0A285PNM8-F1
#
_cell.length_a   1.000
_cell.length_b   1.000
_cell.length_c   1.000
_cell.angle_alpha   90.00
_cell.angle_beta   90.00
_cell.angle_gamma   90.00
#
_symmetry.space_group_name_H-M   'P 1'
#
loop_
_entity.id
_entity.type
_entity.pdbx_description
1 polymer ?
#
loop_
_entity_poly.entity_id
_entity_poly.type
_entity_poly.pdbx_seq_one_letter_code
_entity_poly.pdbx_strand_id
1 'polypeptide(L)'
;MKTIAFWTISSFSPIVDLDSQKKEILPYPRCDYRADGIGQYFFFRLHEIYKLVLHRLLGALLSAKLDVNTKLDIIGNEFDIPLESDIRRDVNDMCNLSQGIKEQAYVEGTENGIAIGKQEGITIGKREGIAETIVKMYRKGYEAEQISDILDMEVEEVREIIENE
;
A
#
# COMPACT_ATOMS: atom_id res chain seq x y z
N MET A 1 -41.03 43.26 8.83
CA MET A 1 -40.66 42.18 7.88
C MET A 1 -39.42 42.66 7.13
N LYS A 2 -38.26 42.01 7.09
CA LYS A 2 -37.85 40.64 7.38
C LYS A 2 -36.55 40.65 8.20
N THR A 3 -36.46 39.75 9.16
CA THR A 3 -35.29 39.48 10.00
C THR A 3 -34.31 38.59 9.23
N ILE A 4 -33.02 38.93 9.19
CA ILE A 4 -31.98 38.07 8.61
C ILE A 4 -31.44 37.20 9.75
N ALA A 5 -31.57 35.89 9.58
CA ALA A 5 -31.21 34.89 10.59
C ALA A 5 -29.68 34.68 10.66
N PHE A 6 -29.15 34.78 11.87
CA PHE A 6 -27.83 34.29 12.24
C PHE A 6 -27.89 32.77 12.29
N TRP A 7 -27.17 32.08 11.40
CA TRP A 7 -26.88 30.66 11.57
C TRP A 7 -25.44 30.51 12.03
N THR A 8 -25.30 30.34 13.34
CA THR A 8 -24.14 29.70 13.95
C THR A 8 -24.11 28.24 13.52
N ILE A 9 -23.04 27.79 12.87
CA ILE A 9 -22.69 26.36 12.84
C ILE A 9 -21.31 26.24 13.48
N SER A 10 -21.34 26.11 14.79
CA SER A 10 -20.38 25.31 15.54
C SER A 10 -20.79 23.85 15.41
N SER A 11 -19.97 23.02 14.77
CA SER A 11 -19.64 21.63 15.15
C SER A 11 -19.34 20.73 13.93
N PHE A 12 -18.07 20.35 13.76
CA PHE A 12 -17.76 18.95 13.54
C PHE A 12 -16.46 18.61 14.29
N SER A 13 -16.54 17.53 15.05
CA SER A 13 -15.76 17.17 16.24
C SER A 13 -14.31 16.72 15.95
N PRO A 14 -13.46 16.55 16.98
CA PRO A 14 -12.02 16.35 16.84
C PRO A 14 -11.70 14.90 16.50
N ILE A 15 -10.73 14.67 15.62
CA ILE A 15 -10.05 13.39 15.52
C ILE A 15 -8.96 13.39 16.59
N VAL A 16 -9.15 12.51 17.57
CA VAL A 16 -8.29 12.30 18.73
C VAL A 16 -7.03 11.55 18.30
N ASP A 17 -5.93 11.91 18.96
CA ASP A 17 -4.56 11.46 18.85
C ASP A 17 -4.33 9.94 18.70
N LEU A 18 -3.33 9.59 17.88
CA LEU A 18 -2.42 8.48 18.14
C LEU A 18 -0.96 8.96 18.02
N ASP A 19 -0.23 8.77 19.12
CA ASP A 19 1.22 8.85 19.32
C ASP A 19 1.94 10.21 19.27
N SER A 20 1.94 10.87 20.43
CA SER A 20 3.14 11.13 21.23
C SER A 20 4.49 10.98 20.53
N GLN A 21 4.97 12.05 19.87
CA GLN A 21 6.27 12.67 20.21
C GLN A 21 6.28 14.14 19.81
N LYS A 22 6.43 15.00 20.82
CA LYS A 22 6.85 16.41 20.71
C LYS A 22 7.96 16.58 19.66
N LYS A 23 7.64 17.20 18.53
CA LYS A 23 8.53 18.18 17.92
C LYS A 23 7.74 19.46 17.82
N GLU A 24 8.27 20.50 18.46
CA GLU A 24 7.75 21.86 18.38
C GLU A 24 7.46 22.20 16.92
N ILE A 25 6.18 22.21 16.57
CA ILE A 25 5.73 22.96 15.41
C ILE A 25 5.99 24.41 15.82
N LEU A 26 7.10 24.98 15.35
CA LEU A 26 7.31 26.42 15.38
C LEU A 26 6.00 27.05 14.89
N PRO A 27 5.35 27.90 15.69
CA PRO A 27 4.09 28.49 15.26
C PRO A 27 4.40 29.26 13.98
N TYR A 28 3.88 28.79 12.84
CA TYR A 28 3.85 29.60 11.64
C TYR A 28 3.31 30.97 12.05
N PRO A 29 4.00 32.07 11.72
CA PRO A 29 3.62 33.38 12.18
C PRO A 29 2.17 33.61 11.76
N ARG A 30 1.28 33.65 12.76
CA ARG A 30 -0.12 34.00 12.56
C ARG A 30 -0.07 35.49 12.24
N CYS A 31 -0.06 35.83 10.95
CA CYS A 31 -0.07 37.22 10.50
C CYS A 31 -1.34 37.88 11.05
N ASP A 32 -1.19 38.75 12.06
CA ASP A 32 -2.27 39.63 12.52
C ASP A 32 -2.55 40.66 11.42
N TYR A 33 -3.36 40.27 10.43
CA TYR A 33 -3.87 41.18 9.42
C TYR A 33 -4.90 42.09 10.06
N ARG A 34 -4.57 43.38 10.19
CA ARG A 34 -5.59 44.43 10.33
C ARG A 34 -6.52 44.29 9.13
N ALA A 35 -7.82 44.12 9.39
CA ALA A 35 -8.83 43.94 8.36
C ALA A 35 -9.13 45.28 7.66
N ASP A 36 -8.18 45.82 6.90
CA ASP A 36 -8.47 46.72 5.80
C ASP A 36 -8.65 45.89 4.51
N GLY A 37 -9.62 46.25 3.67
CA GLY A 37 -10.01 45.46 2.50
C GLY A 37 -8.87 45.20 1.50
N ILE A 38 -7.78 45.96 1.58
CA ILE A 38 -6.55 45.78 0.80
C ILE A 38 -5.77 44.55 1.29
N GLY A 39 -5.66 44.35 2.61
CA GLY A 39 -4.94 43.21 3.19
C GLY A 39 -5.58 41.87 2.87
N GLN A 40 -6.91 41.81 2.88
CA GLN A 40 -7.63 40.57 2.54
C GLN A 40 -7.55 40.25 1.04
N TYR A 41 -7.59 41.26 0.16
CA TYR A 41 -7.37 41.06 -1.28
C TYR A 41 -5.95 40.60 -1.60
N PHE A 42 -4.94 41.15 -0.91
CA PHE A 42 -3.55 40.70 -1.02
C PHE A 42 -3.39 39.26 -0.52
N PHE A 43 -4.02 38.90 0.61
CA PHE A 43 -4.02 37.53 1.13
C PHE A 43 -4.65 36.52 0.17
N PHE A 44 -5.84 36.83 -0.38
CA PHE A 44 -6.48 35.97 -1.38
C PHE A 44 -5.63 35.82 -2.64
N ARG A 45 -5.02 36.92 -3.12
CA ARG A 45 -4.15 36.87 -4.31
C ARG A 45 -2.84 36.13 -4.04
N LEU A 46 -2.30 36.25 -2.83
CA LEU A 46 -1.09 35.56 -2.37
C LEU A 46 -1.34 34.06 -2.19
N HIS A 47 -2.48 33.66 -1.63
CA HIS A 47 -2.88 32.26 -1.49
C HIS A 47 -3.01 31.54 -2.84
N GLU A 48 -3.63 32.18 -3.83
CA GLU A 48 -3.72 31.63 -5.19
C GLU A 48 -2.34 31.50 -5.86
N ILE A 49 -1.45 32.47 -5.65
CA ILE A 49 -0.08 32.41 -6.19
C ILE A 49 0.71 31.26 -5.55
N TYR A 50 0.68 31.10 -4.22
CA TYR A 50 1.39 30.01 -3.55
C TYR A 50 0.90 28.63 -3.98
N LYS A 51 -0.42 28.47 -4.18
CA LYS A 51 -1.01 27.22 -4.68
C LYS A 51 -0.48 26.86 -6.07
N LEU A 52 -0.40 27.83 -6.99
CA LEU A 52 0.13 27.62 -8.34
C LEU A 52 1.62 27.26 -8.35
N VAL A 53 2.42 27.97 -7.55
CA VAL A 53 3.87 27.73 -7.43
C VAL A 53 4.15 26.34 -6.84
N LEU A 54 3.46 25.97 -5.76
CA LEU A 54 3.63 24.67 -5.11
C LEU A 54 3.19 23.51 -6.02
N HIS A 55 2.04 23.64 -6.69
CA HIS A 55 1.55 22.62 -7.61
C HIS A 55 2.53 22.40 -8.77
N ARG A 56 3.20 23.45 -9.24
CA ARG A 56 4.19 23.35 -10.31
C ARG A 56 5.45 22.62 -9.86
N LEU A 57 5.98 22.94 -8.68
CA LEU A 57 7.13 22.24 -8.11
C LEU A 57 6.84 20.76 -7.89
N LEU A 58 5.71 20.44 -7.25
CA LEU A 58 5.28 19.06 -7.03
C LEU A 58 5.02 18.33 -8.34
N GLY A 59 4.44 19.02 -9.33
CA GLY A 59 4.22 18.48 -10.67
C GLY A 59 5.51 18.11 -11.38
N ALA A 60 6.58 18.91 -11.23
CA ALA A 60 7.89 18.59 -11.78
C ALA A 60 8.55 17.42 -11.04
N LEU A 61 8.59 17.47 -9.70
CA LEU A 61 9.20 16.45 -8.85
C LEU A 61 8.59 15.05 -9.05
N LEU A 62 7.26 14.98 -9.05
CA LEU A 62 6.52 13.72 -9.14
C LEU A 62 6.22 13.30 -10.59
N SER A 63 6.68 14.06 -11.58
CA SER A 63 6.50 13.69 -12.98
C SER A 63 7.25 12.40 -13.30
N ALA A 64 6.52 11.43 -13.86
CA ALA A 64 7.10 10.22 -14.43
C ALA A 64 7.78 10.46 -15.79
N LYS A 65 7.58 11.65 -16.39
CA LYS A 65 8.11 12.00 -17.72
C LYS A 65 9.46 12.71 -17.69
N LEU A 66 9.79 13.35 -16.56
CA LEU A 66 11.02 14.12 -16.41
C LEU A 66 12.12 13.22 -15.85
N ASP A 67 13.34 13.37 -16.37
CA ASP A 67 14.51 12.70 -15.82
C ASP A 67 14.99 13.38 -14.53
N VAL A 68 15.85 12.67 -13.79
CA VAL A 68 16.39 13.13 -12.50
C VAL A 68 17.11 14.48 -12.64
N ASN A 69 17.89 14.70 -13.71
CA ASN A 69 18.64 15.93 -13.88
C ASN A 69 17.72 17.11 -14.21
N THR A 70 16.71 16.92 -15.07
CA THR A 70 15.72 17.96 -15.35
C THR A 70 14.92 18.34 -14.10
N LYS A 71 14.60 17.36 -13.22
CA LYS A 71 13.95 17.65 -11.93
C LYS A 71 14.85 18.51 -11.05
N LEU A 72 16.13 18.14 -10.92
CA LEU A 72 17.11 18.92 -10.16
C LEU A 72 17.31 20.32 -10.74
N ASP A 73 17.31 20.45 -12.07
CA ASP A 73 17.43 21.74 -12.76
C ASP A 73 16.25 22.67 -12.45
N ILE A 74 15.02 22.14 -12.47
CA ILE A 74 13.82 22.90 -12.10
C ILE A 74 13.92 23.36 -10.64
N ILE A 75 14.29 22.47 -9.72
CA ILE A 75 14.44 22.80 -8.29
C ILE A 75 15.49 23.90 -8.08
N GLY A 76 16.65 23.76 -8.72
CA GLY A 76 17.79 24.66 -8.54
C GLY A 76 17.63 26.01 -9.25
N ASN A 77 17.17 26.01 -10.50
CA ASN A 77 17.14 27.22 -11.34
C ASN A 77 15.79 27.92 -11.31
N GLU A 78 14.68 27.18 -11.29
CA GLU A 78 13.33 27.78 -11.37
C GLU A 78 12.81 28.19 -9.99
N PHE A 79 13.08 27.38 -8.97
CA PHE A 79 12.62 27.62 -7.61
C PHE A 79 13.72 28.16 -6.67
N ASP A 80 14.95 28.30 -7.17
CA ASP A 80 16.12 28.80 -6.42
C ASP A 80 16.37 28.02 -5.12
N ILE A 81 16.11 26.70 -5.14
CA ILE A 81 16.35 25.80 -4.01
C ILE A 81 17.75 25.22 -4.15
N PRO A 82 18.66 25.44 -3.18
CA PRO A 82 20.05 24.98 -3.27
C PRO A 82 20.11 23.45 -3.35
N LEU A 83 20.83 22.95 -4.37
CA LEU A 83 20.97 21.51 -4.62
C LEU A 83 22.10 20.88 -3.80
N GLU A 84 21.92 20.82 -2.48
CA GLU A 84 22.79 20.10 -1.57
C GLU A 84 22.82 18.59 -1.88
N SER A 85 23.84 17.87 -1.39
CA SER A 85 24.02 16.45 -1.68
C SER A 85 22.85 15.59 -1.22
N ASP A 86 22.21 15.95 -0.11
CA ASP A 86 21.06 15.21 0.42
C ASP A 86 19.84 15.34 -0.50
N ILE A 87 19.52 16.55 -0.99
CA ILE A 87 18.41 16.76 -1.93
C ILE A 87 18.64 15.99 -3.24
N ARG A 88 19.89 15.98 -3.73
CA ARG A 88 20.24 15.22 -4.93
C ARG A 88 20.05 13.71 -4.74
N ARG A 89 20.45 13.19 -3.58
CA ARG A 89 20.23 11.78 -3.22
C ARG A 89 18.75 11.48 -3.10
N ASP A 90 17.99 12.30 -2.38
CA ASP A 90 16.57 12.06 -2.10
C ASP A 90 15.73 12.09 -3.39
N VAL A 91 16.00 13.01 -4.31
CA VAL A 91 15.32 13.04 -5.63
C VAL A 91 15.65 11.79 -6.45
N ASN A 92 16.90 11.32 -6.40
CA ASN A 92 17.32 10.10 -7.08
C ASN A 92 16.64 8.86 -6.47
N ASP A 93 16.63 8.75 -5.15
CA ASP A 93 16.00 7.64 -4.43
C ASP A 93 14.48 7.61 -4.70
N MET A 94 13.81 8.76 -4.69
CA MET A 94 12.40 8.87 -5.07
C MET A 94 12.12 8.41 -6.50
N CYS A 95 13.01 8.73 -7.45
CA CYS A 95 12.83 8.31 -8.84
C CYS A 95 13.02 6.79 -9.00
N ASN A 96 13.92 6.18 -8.22
CA ASN A 96 14.22 4.75 -8.27
C ASN A 96 13.37 3.91 -7.30
N LEU A 97 12.53 4.54 -6.47
CA LEU A 97 11.69 3.85 -5.49
C LEU A 97 10.78 2.79 -6.12
N SER A 98 10.17 3.11 -7.25
CA SER A 98 9.28 2.17 -7.97
C SER A 98 10.02 0.91 -8.44
N GLN A 99 11.29 1.05 -8.83
CA GLN A 99 12.13 -0.06 -9.24
C GLN A 99 12.47 -0.94 -8.02
N GLY A 100 12.86 -0.33 -6.90
CA GLY A 100 13.11 -1.07 -5.66
C GLY A 100 11.90 -1.87 -5.19
N ILE A 101 10.70 -1.28 -5.22
CA ILE A 101 9.45 -1.96 -4.88
C ILE A 101 9.17 -3.12 -5.86
N LYS A 102 9.36 -2.90 -7.17
CA LYS A 102 9.15 -3.94 -8.18
C LYS A 102 10.11 -5.13 -7.99
N GLU A 103 11.38 -4.84 -7.71
CA GLU A 103 12.40 -5.87 -7.48
C GLU A 103 12.10 -6.67 -6.21
N GLN A 104 11.78 -6.00 -5.10
CA GLN A 104 11.39 -6.65 -3.85
C GLN A 104 10.13 -7.52 -4.01
N ALA A 105 9.08 -6.95 -4.61
CA ALA A 105 7.84 -7.68 -4.85
C ALA A 105 8.04 -8.89 -5.77
N TYR A 106 8.95 -8.80 -6.74
CA TYR A 106 9.28 -9.93 -7.61
C TYR A 106 10.00 -11.05 -6.86
N VAL A 107 10.97 -10.71 -6.01
CA VAL A 107 11.69 -11.68 -5.16
C VAL A 107 10.73 -12.35 -4.20
N GLU A 108 10.00 -11.56 -3.40
CA GLU A 108 9.05 -12.08 -2.41
C GLU A 108 7.93 -12.90 -3.08
N GLY A 109 7.39 -12.40 -4.20
CA GLY A 109 6.35 -13.11 -4.95
C GLY A 109 6.83 -14.45 -5.50
N THR A 110 8.07 -14.52 -5.97
CA THR A 110 8.67 -15.77 -6.48
C THR A 110 8.92 -16.77 -5.35
N GLU A 111 9.52 -16.33 -4.24
CA GLU A 111 9.79 -17.18 -3.09
C GLU A 111 8.50 -17.74 -2.48
N ASN A 112 7.50 -16.87 -2.27
CA ASN A 112 6.19 -17.27 -1.75
C ASN A 112 5.46 -18.19 -2.73
N GLY A 113 5.49 -17.89 -4.03
CA GLY A 113 4.86 -18.72 -5.06
C GLY A 113 5.46 -20.14 -5.11
N ILE A 114 6.79 -20.26 -5.03
CA ILE A 114 7.47 -21.57 -4.97
C ILE A 114 7.12 -22.31 -3.69
N ALA A 115 7.14 -21.63 -2.54
CA ALA A 115 6.82 -22.25 -1.25
C ALA A 115 5.39 -22.80 -1.22
N ILE A 116 4.41 -22.00 -1.65
CA ILE A 116 3.00 -22.38 -1.74
C ILE A 116 2.83 -23.53 -2.73
N GLY A 117 3.35 -23.38 -3.96
CA GLY A 117 3.21 -24.40 -5.00
C GLY A 117 3.83 -25.75 -4.61
N LYS A 118 4.98 -25.74 -3.92
CA LYS A 118 5.60 -26.96 -3.39
C LYS A 118 4.74 -27.60 -2.30
N GLN A 119 4.23 -26.81 -1.36
CA GLN A 119 3.42 -27.31 -0.26
C GLN A 119 2.08 -27.88 -0.76
N GLU A 120 1.40 -27.17 -1.65
CA GLU A 120 0.15 -27.62 -2.29
C GLU A 120 0.39 -28.87 -3.13
N GLY A 121 1.45 -28.89 -3.96
CA GLY A 121 1.80 -30.04 -4.77
C GLY A 121 2.10 -31.29 -3.94
N ILE A 122 2.83 -31.17 -2.83
CA ILE A 122 3.09 -32.30 -1.91
C ILE A 122 1.78 -32.77 -1.27
N THR A 123 0.92 -31.85 -0.85
CA THR A 123 -0.34 -32.18 -0.16
C THR A 123 -1.33 -32.88 -1.09
N ILE A 124 -1.51 -32.35 -2.30
CA ILE A 124 -2.35 -32.93 -3.34
C ILE A 124 -1.80 -34.28 -3.76
N GLY A 125 -0.51 -34.35 -4.11
CA GLY A 125 0.11 -35.61 -4.54
C GLY A 125 0.07 -36.71 -3.48
N LYS A 126 0.19 -36.36 -2.19
CA LYS A 126 0.02 -37.34 -1.09
C LYS A 126 -1.42 -37.84 -1.01
N ARG A 127 -2.42 -36.95 -1.11
CA ARG A 127 -3.84 -37.33 -1.09
C ARG A 127 -4.21 -38.21 -2.29
N GLU A 128 -3.82 -37.81 -3.50
CA GLU A 128 -4.07 -38.57 -4.72
C GLU A 128 -3.38 -39.94 -4.68
N GLY A 129 -2.14 -40.01 -4.20
CA GLY A 129 -1.42 -41.28 -4.06
C GLY A 129 -2.06 -42.23 -3.03
N ILE A 130 -2.56 -41.71 -1.92
CA ILE A 130 -3.31 -42.49 -0.93
C ILE A 130 -4.62 -42.99 -1.53
N ALA A 131 -5.39 -42.11 -2.18
CA ALA A 131 -6.65 -42.47 -2.81
C ALA A 131 -6.48 -43.54 -3.90
N GLU A 132 -5.46 -43.40 -4.76
CA GLU A 132 -5.15 -44.40 -5.79
C GLU A 132 -4.76 -45.76 -5.17
N THR A 133 -4.08 -45.74 -4.03
CA THR A 133 -3.71 -46.96 -3.29
C THR A 133 -4.95 -47.65 -2.70
N ILE A 134 -5.85 -46.89 -2.09
CA ILE A 134 -7.15 -47.38 -1.57
C ILE A 134 -7.95 -48.06 -2.68
N VAL A 135 -8.13 -47.37 -3.82
CA VAL A 135 -8.85 -47.91 -4.98
C VAL A 135 -8.20 -49.20 -5.50
N LYS A 136 -6.86 -49.25 -5.59
CA LYS A 136 -6.15 -50.46 -6.01
C LYS A 136 -6.32 -51.63 -5.03
N MET A 137 -6.36 -51.37 -3.73
CA MET A 137 -6.61 -52.41 -2.72
C MET A 137 -8.06 -52.89 -2.80
N TYR A 138 -9.02 -51.99 -2.91
CA TYR A 138 -10.43 -52.33 -3.04
C TYR A 138 -10.71 -53.18 -4.29
N ARG A 139 -10.16 -52.81 -5.45
CA ARG A 139 -10.23 -53.61 -6.69
C ARG A 139 -9.60 -55.00 -6.57
N LYS A 140 -8.70 -55.22 -5.61
CA LYS A 140 -8.11 -56.54 -5.31
C LYS A 140 -8.94 -57.37 -4.33
N GLY A 141 -10.06 -56.85 -3.83
CA GLY A 141 -10.99 -57.55 -2.96
C GLY A 141 -10.77 -57.32 -1.45
N TYR A 142 -9.99 -56.32 -1.06
CA TYR A 142 -9.88 -55.92 0.35
C TYR A 142 -11.12 -55.15 0.79
N GLU A 143 -11.63 -55.44 1.99
CA GLU A 143 -12.75 -54.70 2.57
C GLU A 143 -12.30 -53.36 3.16
N ALA A 144 -13.20 -52.36 3.19
CA ALA A 144 -12.90 -51.02 3.66
C ALA A 144 -12.32 -50.98 5.09
N GLU A 145 -12.78 -51.88 5.97
CA GLU A 145 -12.29 -52.03 7.35
C GLU A 145 -10.84 -52.51 7.39
N GLN A 146 -10.45 -53.41 6.49
CA GLN A 146 -9.07 -53.88 6.38
C GLN A 146 -8.14 -52.83 5.79
N ILE A 147 -8.62 -52.05 4.82
CA ILE A 147 -7.87 -50.96 4.21
C ILE A 147 -7.63 -49.84 5.25
N SER A 148 -8.64 -49.53 6.06
CA SER A 148 -8.56 -48.58 7.18
C SER A 148 -7.49 -49.00 8.19
N ASP A 149 -7.46 -50.27 8.60
CA ASP A 149 -6.45 -50.81 9.53
C ASP A 149 -5.03 -50.81 8.92
N ILE A 150 -4.88 -51.09 7.62
CA ILE A 150 -3.57 -51.09 6.95
C ILE A 150 -3.00 -49.67 6.80
N LEU A 151 -3.86 -48.68 6.55
CA LEU A 151 -3.46 -47.30 6.26
C LEU A 151 -3.54 -46.37 7.49
N ASP A 152 -3.98 -46.87 8.65
CA ASP A 152 -4.26 -46.09 9.86
C ASP A 152 -5.18 -44.88 9.57
N MET A 153 -6.25 -45.11 8.80
CA MET A 153 -7.23 -44.09 8.39
C MET A 153 -8.63 -44.41 8.93
N GLU A 154 -9.51 -43.41 9.04
CA GLU A 154 -10.91 -43.68 9.41
C GLU A 154 -11.64 -44.43 8.28
N VAL A 155 -12.50 -45.39 8.65
CA VAL A 155 -13.23 -46.25 7.71
C VAL A 155 -14.12 -45.41 6.79
N GLU A 156 -14.67 -44.31 7.32
CA GLU A 156 -15.53 -43.35 6.65
C GLU A 156 -14.79 -42.63 5.53
N GLU A 157 -13.54 -42.18 5.75
CA GLU A 157 -12.70 -41.56 4.71
C GLU A 157 -12.38 -42.56 3.58
N VAL A 158 -12.11 -43.81 3.93
CA VAL A 158 -11.87 -44.89 2.95
C VAL A 158 -13.12 -45.14 2.11
N ARG A 159 -14.30 -45.18 2.72
CA ARG A 159 -15.58 -45.36 2.02
C ARG A 159 -15.87 -44.19 1.09
N GLU A 160 -15.67 -42.95 1.54
CA GLU A 160 -15.87 -41.76 0.72
C GLU A 160 -14.99 -41.77 -0.54
N ILE A 161 -13.73 -42.21 -0.42
CA ILE A 161 -12.81 -42.33 -1.56
C ILE A 161 -13.28 -43.39 -2.56
N ILE A 162 -13.80 -44.53 -2.08
CA ILE A 162 -14.31 -45.62 -2.94
C ILE A 162 -15.63 -45.23 -3.61
N GLU A 163 -16.52 -44.50 -2.91
CA GLU A 163 -17.81 -44.05 -3.44
C GLU A 163 -17.67 -42.96 -4.52
N ASN A 164 -16.57 -42.21 -4.49
CA ASN A 164 -16.26 -41.15 -5.46
C ASN A 164 -15.34 -41.62 -6.62
N GLU A 165 -15.06 -42.92 -6.74
CA GLU A 165 -14.33 -43.55 -7.85
C GLU A 165 -15.14 -43.56 -9.17
#